data_AF-A0A9N9DH35-F1
#
_entry.id   AF-A0A9N9DH35-F1
#
_cell.length_a   1.000
_cell.length_b   1.000
_cell.length_c   1.000
_cell.angle_alpha   90.00
_cell.angle_beta   90.00
_cell.angle_gamma   90.00
#
_symmetry.space_group_name_H-M   'P 1'
#
loop_
_entity.id
_entity.type
_entity.pdbx_description
1 polymer ?
#
loop_
_entity_poly.entity_id
_entity_poly.type
_entity_poly.pdbx_seq_one_letter_code
_entity_poly.pdbx_strand_id
1 'polypeptide(L)'
;GSQKFNDLDEKFKKVYFSTGSSIKLGWLVNPEDKEIYIYGQRANGVVYSTSHGWNNVNGGSVLPGFTLEVEKIDDTISQKSSESSSPNEELEINCPRCEVTFTDNYTFMKHYEDIHARKWHKGE
;
A
#
# COMPACT_ATOMS: atom_id res chain seq x y z
N GLY A 1 9.93 -6.69 -18.35
CA GLY A 1 9.91 -6.81 -16.88
C GLY A 1 11.31 -7.07 -16.39
N SER A 2 11.72 -6.41 -15.31
CA SER A 2 13.04 -6.63 -14.69
C SER A 2 13.18 -8.05 -14.12
N GLN A 3 14.42 -8.54 -13.98
CA GLN A 3 14.67 -9.86 -13.37
C GLN A 3 14.06 -9.94 -11.95
N LYS A 4 14.20 -8.86 -11.18
CA LYS A 4 13.62 -8.74 -9.84
C LYS A 4 12.11 -8.88 -9.83
N PHE A 5 11.41 -8.34 -10.84
CA PHE A 5 9.98 -8.53 -10.99
C PHE A 5 9.64 -10.01 -11.20
N ASN A 6 10.34 -10.67 -12.13
CA ASN A 6 10.10 -12.08 -12.44
C ASN A 6 10.33 -12.98 -11.21
N ASP A 7 11.38 -12.72 -10.44
CA ASP A 7 11.68 -13.48 -9.22
C ASP A 7 10.58 -13.33 -8.17
N LEU A 8 10.01 -12.12 -8.02
CA LEU A 8 8.90 -11.86 -7.10
C LEU A 8 7.58 -12.46 -7.62
N ASP A 9 7.28 -12.33 -8.90
CA ASP A 9 6.10 -12.95 -9.55
C ASP A 9 6.10 -14.47 -9.33
N GLU A 10 7.24 -15.12 -9.55
CA GLU A 10 7.43 -16.54 -9.29
C GLU A 10 7.27 -16.90 -7.81
N LYS A 11 7.78 -16.07 -6.90
CA LYS A 11 7.62 -16.27 -5.45
C LYS A 11 6.16 -16.17 -5.02
N PHE A 12 5.40 -15.22 -5.58
CA PHE A 12 3.96 -15.14 -5.33
C PHE A 12 3.25 -16.41 -5.81
N LYS A 13 3.50 -16.85 -7.05
CA LYS A 13 2.84 -18.02 -7.64
C LYS A 13 3.18 -19.33 -6.95
N LYS A 14 4.46 -19.56 -6.61
CA LYS A 14 4.95 -20.87 -6.17
C LYS A 14 5.15 -21.00 -4.67
N VAL A 15 5.37 -19.90 -3.96
CA VAL A 15 5.68 -19.93 -2.52
C VAL A 15 4.49 -19.41 -1.73
N TYR A 16 4.09 -18.16 -1.97
CA TYR A 16 3.04 -17.52 -1.17
C TYR A 16 1.66 -18.10 -1.44
N PHE A 17 1.32 -18.40 -2.69
CA PHE A 17 0.04 -19.02 -3.06
C PHE A 17 0.16 -20.53 -3.34
N SER A 18 1.15 -21.18 -2.72
CA SER A 18 1.30 -22.64 -2.80
C SER A 18 0.07 -23.38 -2.25
N THR A 19 -0.11 -24.63 -2.69
CA THR A 19 -1.18 -25.50 -2.20
C THR A 19 -1.12 -25.63 -0.67
N GLY A 20 -2.22 -25.32 0.01
CA GLY A 20 -2.29 -25.33 1.48
C GLY A 20 -1.90 -24.01 2.15
N SER A 21 -1.48 -23.00 1.37
CA SER A 21 -1.29 -21.64 1.90
C SER A 21 -2.61 -21.03 2.38
N SER A 22 -2.54 -20.25 3.45
CA SER A 22 -3.66 -19.46 3.96
C SER A 22 -3.76 -18.07 3.34
N ILE A 23 -2.81 -17.70 2.46
CA ILE A 23 -2.77 -16.39 1.81
C ILE A 23 -3.91 -16.29 0.78
N LYS A 24 -4.73 -15.24 0.90
CA LYS A 24 -5.92 -15.01 0.05
C LYS A 24 -5.79 -13.85 -0.91
N LEU A 25 -4.92 -12.88 -0.61
CA LEU A 25 -4.71 -11.66 -1.40
C LEU A 25 -3.23 -11.27 -1.34
N GLY A 26 -2.69 -10.81 -2.47
CA GLY A 26 -1.36 -10.27 -2.55
C GLY A 26 -1.27 -9.18 -3.61
N TRP A 27 -0.51 -8.12 -3.32
CA TRP A 27 -0.24 -7.05 -4.27
C TRP A 27 1.25 -6.95 -4.51
N LEU A 28 1.67 -7.13 -5.76
CA LEU A 28 3.02 -6.86 -6.20
C LEU A 28 3.02 -5.45 -6.83
N VAL A 29 3.49 -4.49 -6.05
CA VAL A 29 3.52 -3.08 -6.41
C VAL A 29 4.85 -2.77 -7.10
N ASN A 30 4.78 -2.33 -8.35
CA ASN A 30 5.93 -1.88 -9.13
C ASN A 30 5.80 -0.38 -9.43
N PRO A 31 6.40 0.49 -8.61
CA PRO A 31 6.29 1.93 -8.80
C PRO A 31 7.06 2.46 -10.01
N GLU A 32 8.12 1.76 -10.45
CA GLU A 32 8.92 2.16 -11.60
C GLU A 32 8.11 2.04 -12.89
N ASP A 33 7.45 0.88 -13.08
CA ASP A 33 6.61 0.62 -14.25
C ASP A 33 5.17 1.15 -14.07
N LYS A 34 4.87 1.79 -12.92
CA LYS A 34 3.53 2.26 -12.55
C LYS A 34 2.47 1.18 -12.75
N GLU A 35 2.72 0.03 -12.13
CA GLU A 35 1.88 -1.16 -12.28
C GLU A 35 1.69 -1.87 -10.94
N ILE A 36 0.47 -2.33 -10.66
CA ILE A 36 0.17 -3.19 -9.52
C ILE A 36 -0.43 -4.49 -10.04
N TYR A 37 0.16 -5.62 -9.62
CA TYR A 37 -0.37 -6.94 -9.92
C TYR A 37 -1.09 -7.50 -8.70
N ILE A 38 -2.34 -7.89 -8.88
CA ILE A 38 -3.17 -8.49 -7.84
C ILE A 38 -3.11 -10.00 -7.99
N TYR A 39 -2.74 -10.67 -6.91
CA TYR A 39 -2.70 -12.12 -6.80
C TYR A 39 -3.80 -12.61 -5.88
N GLY A 40 -4.38 -13.73 -6.25
CA GLY A 40 -5.34 -14.46 -5.45
C GLY A 40 -5.40 -15.92 -5.87
N GLN A 41 -6.23 -16.67 -5.17
CA GLN A 41 -6.50 -18.06 -5.49
C GLN A 41 -7.99 -18.24 -5.75
N ARG A 42 -8.32 -18.97 -6.82
CA ARG A 42 -9.71 -19.36 -7.11
C ARG A 42 -10.13 -20.50 -6.20
N ALA A 43 -11.43 -20.78 -6.12
CA ALA A 43 -11.97 -21.88 -5.33
C ALA A 43 -11.39 -23.26 -5.70
N ASN A 44 -10.92 -23.44 -6.93
CA ASN A 44 -10.25 -24.67 -7.40
C ASN A 44 -8.74 -24.72 -7.09
N GLY A 45 -8.22 -23.79 -6.28
CA GLY A 45 -6.80 -23.74 -5.91
C GLY A 45 -5.88 -23.11 -6.98
N VAL A 46 -6.42 -22.72 -8.13
CA VAL A 46 -5.61 -22.09 -9.19
C VAL A 46 -5.27 -20.66 -8.81
N VAL A 47 -3.97 -20.38 -8.75
CA VAL A 47 -3.42 -19.02 -8.54
C VAL A 47 -3.63 -18.21 -9.81
N TYR A 48 -4.07 -16.97 -9.66
CA TYR A 48 -4.15 -16.01 -10.75
C TYR A 48 -3.36 -14.75 -10.41
N SER A 49 -2.96 -14.04 -11.46
CA SER A 49 -2.49 -12.66 -11.36
C SER A 49 -3.18 -11.79 -12.40
N THR A 50 -3.54 -10.57 -12.02
CA THR A 50 -4.12 -9.58 -12.92
C THR A 50 -3.40 -8.25 -12.75
N SER A 51 -2.98 -7.67 -13.86
CA SER A 51 -2.52 -6.27 -13.93
C SER A 51 -3.70 -5.35 -13.62
N HIS A 52 -3.44 -4.31 -12.84
CA HIS A 52 -4.43 -3.34 -12.36
C HIS A 52 -4.06 -1.89 -12.73
N GLY A 53 -2.89 -1.67 -13.32
CA GLY A 53 -2.31 -0.35 -13.52
C GLY A 53 -1.98 0.35 -12.20
N TRP A 54 -1.62 1.62 -12.30
CA TRP A 54 -1.34 2.48 -11.15
C TRP A 54 -2.60 3.19 -10.64
N ASN A 55 -3.52 2.42 -10.07
CA ASN A 55 -4.76 2.95 -9.50
C ASN A 55 -5.00 2.36 -8.11
N ASN A 56 -5.80 3.05 -7.31
CA ASN A 56 -6.18 2.60 -5.97
C ASN A 56 -6.76 1.18 -5.99
N VAL A 57 -6.30 0.32 -5.09
CA VAL A 57 -6.71 -1.09 -5.04
C VAL A 57 -7.55 -1.35 -3.80
N ASN A 58 -8.79 -1.79 -3.98
CA ASN A 58 -9.64 -2.17 -2.86
C ASN A 58 -9.24 -3.55 -2.29
N GLY A 59 -9.21 -3.68 -0.96
CA GLY A 59 -8.90 -4.92 -0.25
C GLY A 59 -9.96 -6.02 -0.38
N GLY A 60 -11.12 -5.69 -0.96
CA GLY A 60 -12.24 -6.59 -1.19
C GLY A 60 -12.76 -7.20 0.10
N SER A 61 -13.14 -8.48 0.03
CA SER A 61 -13.59 -9.23 1.20
C SER A 61 -12.44 -9.72 2.09
N VAL A 62 -11.19 -9.71 1.60
CA VAL A 62 -10.03 -10.17 2.37
C VAL A 62 -9.59 -9.11 3.36
N LEU A 63 -9.64 -7.82 2.96
CA LEU A 63 -9.39 -6.67 3.81
C LEU A 63 -10.54 -5.66 3.67
N PRO A 64 -11.70 -5.92 4.29
CA PRO A 64 -12.88 -5.07 4.15
C PRO A 64 -12.62 -3.64 4.63
N GLY A 65 -13.01 -2.66 3.80
CA GLY A 65 -12.85 -1.24 4.10
C GLY A 65 -11.43 -0.69 3.90
N PHE A 66 -10.46 -1.54 3.56
CA PHE A 66 -9.10 -1.12 3.26
C PHE A 66 -8.94 -0.80 1.77
N THR A 67 -8.22 0.29 1.47
CA THR A 67 -7.85 0.66 0.10
C THR A 67 -6.36 1.02 0.08
N LEU A 68 -5.61 0.41 -0.83
CA LEU A 68 -4.26 0.85 -1.13
C LEU A 68 -4.34 2.09 -2.02
N GLU A 69 -4.02 3.24 -1.44
CA GLU A 69 -4.01 4.52 -2.14
C GLU A 69 -2.65 4.73 -2.82
N VAL A 70 -2.64 4.82 -4.15
CA VAL A 70 -1.39 4.95 -4.91
C VAL A 70 -0.73 6.32 -4.72
N GLU A 71 -1.53 7.35 -4.41
CA GLU A 71 -1.05 8.69 -4.07
C GLU A 71 -0.10 8.66 -2.88
N LYS A 72 -0.46 7.96 -1.79
CA LYS A 72 0.40 7.80 -0.61
C LYS A 72 1.74 7.12 -0.94
N ILE A 73 1.74 6.20 -1.91
CA ILE A 73 2.97 5.53 -2.37
C ILE A 73 3.84 6.53 -3.15
N ASP A 74 3.23 7.30 -4.05
CA ASP A 74 3.93 8.30 -4.86
C ASP A 74 4.51 9.43 -4.01
N ASP A 75 3.79 9.89 -2.99
CA ASP A 75 4.27 10.85 -2.00
C ASP A 75 5.50 10.32 -1.27
N THR A 76 5.43 9.07 -0.79
CA THR A 76 6.54 8.44 -0.06
C THR A 76 7.81 8.31 -0.92
N ILE A 77 7.65 7.97 -2.21
CA ILE A 77 8.78 7.86 -3.15
C ILE A 77 9.35 9.24 -3.47
N SER A 78 8.48 10.24 -3.64
CA SER A 78 8.88 11.63 -3.90
C SER A 78 9.64 12.24 -2.72
N GLN A 79 9.18 12.03 -1.49
CA GLN A 79 9.86 12.52 -0.27
C GLN A 79 11.27 11.94 -0.12
N LYS A 80 11.45 10.65 -0.41
CA LYS A 80 12.77 10.00 -0.39
C LYS A 80 13.74 10.58 -1.43
N SER A 81 13.21 11.16 -2.51
CA SER A 81 14.00 11.79 -3.57
C SER A 81 14.51 13.19 -3.19
N SER A 82 13.87 13.83 -2.20
CA SER A 82 14.23 15.17 -1.72
C SER A 82 15.30 15.19 -0.61
N GLU A 83 15.72 14.03 -0.08
CA GLU A 83 16.79 13.96 0.94
C GLU A 83 18.20 14.31 0.41
N SER A 84 18.34 14.62 -0.88
CA SER A 84 19.60 15.00 -1.50
C SER A 84 19.50 16.36 -2.20
N SER A 85 19.28 17.45 -1.46
CA SER A 85 19.86 18.79 -1.72
C SER A 85 19.39 19.83 -0.69
N SER A 86 20.32 20.24 0.18
CA SER A 86 20.33 21.48 0.99
C SER A 86 19.34 21.61 2.18
N PRO A 87 19.75 22.29 3.27
CA PRO A 87 19.00 22.36 4.51
C PRO A 87 17.91 23.42 4.39
N ASN A 88 16.71 23.05 3.97
CA ASN A 88 15.57 23.96 3.98
C ASN A 88 14.50 23.41 4.93
N GLU A 89 14.34 24.15 6.02
CA GLU A 89 13.14 24.31 6.86
C GLU A 89 12.27 23.06 6.95
N GLU A 90 12.44 22.34 8.06
CA GLU A 90 11.53 21.28 8.52
C GLU A 90 10.09 21.76 8.35
N LEU A 91 9.39 21.27 7.31
CA LEU A 91 7.99 21.59 7.07
C LEU A 91 7.18 20.96 8.20
N GLU A 92 6.96 21.75 9.25
CA GLU A 92 6.12 21.40 10.38
C GLU A 92 4.66 21.25 9.91
N ILE A 93 4.21 20.00 9.81
CA ILE A 93 2.85 19.63 9.47
C ILE A 93 2.02 19.71 10.74
N ASN A 94 1.20 20.75 10.84
CA ASN A 94 0.30 20.96 11.97
C ASN A 94 -1.03 20.24 11.74
N CYS A 95 -1.51 19.51 12.76
CA CYS A 95 -2.82 18.88 12.68
C CYS A 95 -3.95 19.93 12.68
N PRO A 96 -4.91 19.89 11.75
CA PRO A 96 -5.99 20.88 11.71
C PRO A 96 -7.06 20.67 12.78
N ARG A 97 -6.95 19.61 13.59
CA ARG A 97 -7.96 19.20 14.60
C ARG A 97 -7.43 19.25 16.03
N CYS A 98 -6.11 19.34 16.21
CA CYS A 98 -5.45 19.46 17.51
C CYS A 98 -4.09 20.14 17.37
N GLU A 99 -3.46 20.51 18.48
CA GLU A 99 -2.21 21.27 18.50
C GLU A 99 -0.95 20.40 18.33
N VAL A 100 -1.07 19.22 17.72
CA VAL A 100 0.08 18.33 17.48
C VAL A 100 0.72 18.63 16.13
N THR A 101 2.04 18.74 16.14
CA THR A 101 2.87 19.05 14.97
C THR A 101 3.78 17.86 14.64
N PHE A 102 4.01 17.65 13.34
CA PHE A 102 4.77 16.53 12.82
C PHE A 102 5.79 17.02 11.81
N THR A 103 6.95 16.37 11.76
CA THR A 103 7.99 16.65 10.75
C THR A 103 7.87 15.75 9.52
N ASP A 104 6.95 14.77 9.56
CA ASP A 104 6.77 13.77 8.52
C ASP A 104 5.28 13.49 8.27
N ASN A 105 4.92 13.42 7.00
CA ASN A 105 3.54 13.26 6.55
C ASN A 105 2.94 11.91 6.98
N TYR A 106 3.73 10.83 7.02
CA TYR A 106 3.25 9.53 7.46
C TYR A 106 2.86 9.55 8.94
N THR A 107 3.67 10.17 9.80
CA THR A 107 3.33 10.31 11.23
C THR A 107 2.10 11.18 11.47
N PHE A 108 1.95 12.29 10.73
CA PHE A 108 0.75 13.11 10.75
C PHE A 108 -0.49 12.32 10.32
N MET A 109 -0.44 11.64 9.18
CA MET A 109 -1.58 10.89 8.63
C MET A 109 -2.01 9.77 9.56
N LYS A 110 -1.07 9.01 10.13
CA LYS A 110 -1.36 7.97 11.12
C LYS A 110 -2.07 8.55 12.35
N HIS A 111 -1.56 9.66 12.90
CA HIS A 111 -2.20 10.35 14.01
C HIS A 111 -3.64 10.77 13.65
N TYR A 112 -3.83 11.37 12.48
CA TYR A 112 -5.14 11.83 12.06
C TYR A 112 -6.13 10.67 11.89
N GLU A 113 -5.70 9.55 11.32
CA GLU A 113 -6.50 8.33 11.18
C GLU A 113 -6.85 7.70 12.55
N ASP A 114 -5.91 7.68 13.50
CA ASP A 114 -6.14 7.08 14.82
C ASP A 114 -6.99 7.94 15.75
N ILE A 115 -6.77 9.26 15.75
CA ILE A 115 -7.35 10.19 16.71
C ILE A 115 -8.57 10.93 16.16
N HIS A 116 -8.58 11.25 14.87
CA HIS A 116 -9.57 12.16 14.27
C HIS A 116 -10.49 11.52 13.23
N ALA A 117 -10.08 10.43 12.58
CA ALA A 117 -10.99 9.68 11.72
C ALA A 117 -11.95 8.86 12.60
N ARG A 118 -13.27 9.03 12.38
CA ARG A 118 -14.28 8.21 13.04
C ARG A 118 -14.09 6.76 12.61
N LYS A 119 -13.61 5.89 13.51
CA LYS A 119 -13.62 4.43 13.28
C LYS A 119 -15.07 3.98 13.12
N TRP A 120 -15.44 3.66 11.89
CA TRP A 120 -16.76 3.11 11.58
C TRP A 120 -16.78 1.65 12.04
N HIS A 121 -17.06 1.43 13.33
CA HIS A 121 -17.39 0.10 13.82
C HIS A 121 -18.81 -0.21 13.35
N LYS A 122 -18.93 -0.97 12.26
CA LYS A 122 -20.20 -1.54 11.85
C LYS A 122 -20.59 -2.55 12.93
N GLY A 123 -21.65 -2.21 13.66
CA GLY A 123 -22.18 -2.99 14.78
C GLY A 123 -22.47 -4.43 14.42
N GLU A 124 -22.26 -5.26 15.44
CA GLU A 124 -22.64 -6.68 15.56
C GLU A 124 -24.13 -6.92 15.24
#